data_AF-A0AAW4KV55-F1
#
_entry.id   AF-A0AAW4KV55-F1
#
_cell.length_a   1.000
_cell.length_b   1.000
_cell.length_c   1.000
_cell.angle_alpha   90.00
_cell.angle_beta   90.00
_cell.angle_gamma   90.00
#
_symmetry.space_group_name_H-M   'P 1'
#
loop_
_entity.id
_entity.type
_entity.pdbx_description
1 polymer ?
#
loop_
_entity_poly.entity_id
_entity_poly.type
_entity_poly.pdbx_seq_one_letter_code
_entity_poly.pdbx_strand_id
1 'polypeptide(L)'
;CKVLGDHGIDLIEQPISRNNRGGMARLNLSSPVPIMADESIECVEDAFNLAREGAATVFALKIAKNGGPRAVLRTAAIAEAAGIGLYG
;
A
#
# COMPACT_ATOMS: atom_id res chain seq x y z
N CYS A 1 4.09 -14.26 4.66
CA CYS A 1 3.80 -14.10 3.22
C CYS A 1 3.88 -15.40 2.43
N LYS A 2 5.00 -16.15 2.43
CA LYS A 2 5.13 -17.40 1.65
C LYS A 2 4.04 -18.44 1.92
N VAL A 3 3.88 -18.83 3.18
CA VAL A 3 2.82 -19.77 3.60
C VAL A 3 1.43 -19.27 3.15
N LEU A 4 1.16 -17.98 3.24
CA LEU A 4 -0.12 -17.41 2.80
C LEU A 4 -0.31 -17.52 1.27
N GLY A 5 0.74 -17.29 0.50
CA GLY A 5 0.71 -17.49 -0.96
C GLY A 5 0.46 -18.94 -1.35
N ASP A 6 1.03 -19.89 -0.61
CA ASP A 6 0.81 -21.33 -0.84
C ASP A 6 -0.64 -21.77 -0.53
N HIS A 7 -1.40 -20.94 0.20
CA HIS A 7 -2.79 -21.22 0.60
C HIS A 7 -3.81 -20.35 -0.14
N GLY A 8 -3.44 -19.72 -1.27
CA GLY A 8 -4.36 -19.01 -2.13
C GLY A 8 -4.87 -17.68 -1.56
N ILE A 9 -4.09 -17.02 -0.71
CA ILE A 9 -4.41 -15.65 -0.26
C ILE A 9 -4.09 -14.66 -1.37
N ASP A 10 -5.08 -13.83 -1.74
CA ASP A 10 -4.98 -12.87 -2.85
C ASP A 10 -4.29 -11.55 -2.46
N LEU A 11 -4.33 -11.17 -1.18
CA LEU A 11 -3.84 -9.88 -0.70
C LEU A 11 -3.45 -9.96 0.78
N ILE A 12 -2.37 -9.28 1.15
CA ILE A 12 -1.97 -9.11 2.55
C ILE A 12 -2.04 -7.62 2.89
N GLU A 13 -2.98 -7.25 3.77
CA GLU A 13 -3.13 -5.89 4.27
C GLU A 13 -2.16 -5.62 5.42
N GLN A 14 -1.34 -4.57 5.27
CA GLN A 14 -0.48 -3.99 6.31
C GLN A 14 0.11 -5.03 7.30
N PRO A 15 0.97 -5.97 6.84
CA PRO A 15 1.43 -7.08 7.66
C PRO A 15 2.27 -6.67 8.88
N ILE A 16 2.75 -5.42 8.91
CA ILE A 16 3.61 -4.88 9.97
C ILE A 16 3.28 -3.41 10.23
N SER A 17 3.78 -2.88 11.36
CA SER A 17 3.57 -1.49 11.77
C SER A 17 3.83 -0.48 10.64
N ARG A 18 2.93 0.51 10.53
CA ARG A 18 3.02 1.65 9.60
C ARG A 18 4.32 2.44 9.67
N ASN A 19 4.99 2.42 10.82
CA ASN A 19 6.25 3.14 11.03
C ASN A 19 7.44 2.40 10.42
N ASN A 20 7.28 1.13 10.02
CA ASN A 20 8.35 0.30 9.46
C ASN A 20 8.25 0.21 7.93
N ARG A 21 8.38 1.35 7.24
CA ARG A 21 8.33 1.43 5.76
C ARG A 21 9.42 0.59 5.08
N GLY A 22 10.63 0.59 5.63
CA GLY A 22 11.71 -0.27 5.12
C GLY A 22 11.39 -1.76 5.24
N GLY A 23 10.71 -2.17 6.31
CA GLY A 23 10.18 -3.52 6.46
C GLY A 23 9.11 -3.83 5.42
N MET A 24 8.18 -2.90 5.18
CA MET A 24 7.14 -3.04 4.15
C MET A 24 7.76 -3.25 2.76
N ALA A 25 8.74 -2.45 2.37
CA ALA A 25 9.44 -2.61 1.10
C ALA A 25 10.15 -3.97 0.97
N ARG A 26 10.82 -4.44 2.03
CA ARG A 26 11.46 -5.77 2.04
C ARG A 26 10.43 -6.90 1.92
N LEU A 27 9.29 -6.78 2.59
CA LEU A 27 8.21 -7.75 2.48
C LEU A 27 7.60 -7.73 1.08
N ASN A 28 7.31 -6.54 0.54
CA ASN A 28 6.77 -6.39 -0.81
C ASN A 28 7.68 -7.02 -1.87
N LEU A 29 8.99 -6.79 -1.78
CA LEU A 29 9.97 -7.36 -2.72
C LEU A 29 10.05 -8.89 -2.69
N SER A 30 9.75 -9.52 -1.54
CA SER A 30 9.92 -10.96 -1.33
C SER A 30 8.62 -11.74 -1.20
N SER A 31 7.47 -11.06 -1.18
CA SER A 31 6.16 -11.66 -1.01
C SER A 31 5.67 -12.23 -2.35
N PRO A 32 5.22 -13.50 -2.40
CA PRO A 32 4.52 -14.02 -3.56
C PRO A 32 3.08 -13.51 -3.68
N VAL A 33 2.56 -12.86 -2.62
CA VAL A 33 1.21 -12.27 -2.56
C VAL A 33 1.33 -10.74 -2.56
N PRO A 34 0.49 -10.01 -3.30
CA PRO A 34 0.44 -8.55 -3.23
C PRO A 34 0.36 -8.02 -1.79
N ILE A 35 1.14 -6.97 -1.51
CA ILE A 35 1.11 -6.27 -0.22
C ILE A 35 0.29 -4.99 -0.40
N MET A 36 -0.71 -4.80 0.46
CA MET A 36 -1.48 -3.57 0.54
C MET A 36 -0.98 -2.67 1.67
N ALA A 37 -0.77 -1.40 1.35
CA ALA A 37 -0.60 -0.34 2.35
C ALA A 37 -1.97 0.23 2.73
N ASP A 38 -2.34 0.10 4.01
CA ASP A 38 -3.51 0.78 4.59
C ASP A 38 -3.06 1.80 5.66
N GLU A 39 -2.72 1.37 6.88
CA GLU A 39 -2.31 2.25 7.98
C GLU A 39 -1.07 3.09 7.66
N SER A 40 -0.29 2.69 6.66
CA SER A 40 0.84 3.49 6.17
C SER A 40 0.42 4.72 5.34
N ILE A 41 -0.84 4.84 4.92
CA ILE A 41 -1.39 5.95 4.12
C ILE A 41 -2.39 6.75 4.95
N GLU A 42 -1.96 7.90 5.49
CA GLU A 42 -2.85 8.89 6.10
C GLU A 42 -2.91 10.20 5.32
N CYS A 43 -1.95 10.47 4.45
CA CYS A 43 -1.98 11.64 3.58
C CYS A 43 -1.43 11.34 2.18
N VAL A 44 -1.53 12.33 1.30
CA VAL A 44 -1.03 12.23 -0.09
C VAL A 44 0.48 12.04 -0.11
N GLU A 45 1.19 12.66 0.83
CA GLU A 45 2.64 12.56 0.98
C GLU A 45 3.08 11.14 1.38
N ASP A 46 2.27 10.44 2.17
CA ASP A 46 2.53 9.04 2.50
C ASP A 46 2.49 8.16 1.25
N ALA A 47 1.47 8.33 0.42
CA ALA A 47 1.33 7.59 -0.82
C ALA A 47 2.50 7.82 -1.77
N PHE A 48 2.94 9.07 -1.92
CA PHE A 48 4.13 9.40 -2.71
C PHE A 48 5.38 8.69 -2.19
N ASN A 49 5.62 8.75 -0.88
CA ASN A 49 6.80 8.12 -0.28
C ASN A 49 6.77 6.59 -0.40
N LEU A 50 5.63 5.97 -0.15
CA LEU A 50 5.46 4.51 -0.27
C LEU A 50 5.63 4.04 -1.72
N ALA A 51 5.13 4.80 -2.69
CA ALA A 51 5.32 4.50 -4.10
C ALA A 51 6.80 4.59 -4.51
N ARG A 52 7.48 5.67 -4.10
CA ARG A 52 8.92 5.86 -4.33
C ARG A 52 9.76 4.74 -3.69
N GLU A 53 9.37 4.28 -2.51
CA GLU A 53 10.07 3.25 -1.74
C GLU A 53 9.74 1.82 -2.18
N GLY A 54 8.76 1.63 -3.06
CA GLY A 54 8.29 0.29 -3.47
C GLY A 54 7.70 -0.50 -2.30
N ALA A 55 7.03 0.18 -1.37
CA ALA A 55 6.61 -0.40 -0.10
C ALA A 55 5.37 -1.31 -0.19
N ALA A 56 4.59 -1.21 -1.27
CA ALA A 56 3.38 -1.98 -1.51
C ALA A 56 3.06 -2.02 -3.01
N THR A 57 2.27 -3.00 -3.43
CA THR A 57 1.71 -3.09 -4.80
C THR A 57 0.24 -2.71 -4.86
N VAL A 58 -0.41 -2.50 -3.71
CA VAL A 58 -1.81 -2.06 -3.60
C VAL A 58 -1.93 -0.97 -2.54
N PHE A 59 -2.69 0.09 -2.79
CA PHE A 59 -3.03 1.12 -1.81
C PHE A 59 -4.50 1.05 -1.42
N ALA A 60 -4.77 1.07 -0.12
CA ALA A 60 -6.13 1.24 0.41
C ALA A 60 -6.53 2.72 0.40
N LEU A 61 -7.60 3.06 -0.32
CA LEU A 61 -8.09 4.43 -0.38
C LEU A 61 -9.25 4.64 0.60
N LYS A 62 -9.02 5.50 1.59
CA LYS A 62 -10.03 5.84 2.61
C LYS A 62 -10.20 7.36 2.68
N ILE A 63 -11.41 7.87 2.39
CA ILE A 63 -11.72 9.32 2.40
C ILE A 63 -11.40 9.96 3.75
N ALA A 64 -11.80 9.29 4.84
CA ALA A 64 -11.61 9.79 6.19
C ALA A 64 -10.13 9.88 6.60
N LYS A 65 -9.28 8.98 6.11
CA LYS A 65 -7.84 8.99 6.41
C LYS A 65 -7.13 10.06 5.60
N ASN A 66 -7.33 10.08 4.28
CA ASN A 66 -6.58 10.94 3.36
C ASN A 66 -6.90 12.44 3.50
N GLY A 67 -7.90 12.84 4.28
CA GLY A 67 -8.31 14.25 4.41
C GLY A 67 -9.32 14.70 3.35
N GLY A 68 -10.20 13.79 2.90
CA GLY A 68 -11.33 14.11 2.03
C GLY A 68 -11.18 13.65 0.57
N PRO A 69 -12.25 13.80 -0.26
CA PRO A 69 -12.30 13.21 -1.60
C PRO A 69 -11.20 13.72 -2.54
N ARG A 70 -10.85 15.00 -2.47
CA ARG A 70 -9.79 15.59 -3.31
C ARG A 70 -8.42 15.00 -2.98
N ALA A 71 -8.15 14.68 -1.72
CA ALA A 71 -6.91 14.06 -1.32
C ALA A 71 -6.85 12.60 -1.80
N VAL A 72 -7.94 11.84 -1.68
CA VAL A 72 -8.04 10.48 -2.22
C VAL A 72 -7.75 10.43 -3.72
N LEU A 73 -8.31 11.35 -4.52
CA LEU A 73 -8.04 11.39 -5.96
C LEU A 73 -6.56 11.67 -6.28
N ARG A 74 -5.87 12.49 -5.46
CA ARG A 74 -4.43 12.71 -5.62
C ARG A 74 -3.63 11.46 -5.25
N THR A 75 -4.01 10.76 -4.19
CA THR A 75 -3.44 9.48 -3.80
C THR A 75 -3.61 8.43 -4.91
N ALA A 76 -4.81 8.37 -5.51
CA ALA A 76 -5.10 7.49 -6.65
C ALA A 76 -4.20 7.79 -7.85
N ALA A 77 -4.05 9.07 -8.22
CA ALA A 77 -3.19 9.48 -9.34
C ALA A 77 -1.72 9.10 -9.13
N ILE A 78 -1.22 9.16 -7.88
CA ILE A 78 0.13 8.70 -7.53
C ILE A 78 0.25 7.19 -7.73
N ALA A 79 -0.72 6.43 -7.22
CA ALA A 79 -0.72 4.97 -7.34
C ALA A 79 -0.74 4.53 -8.81
N GLU A 80 -1.64 5.11 -9.62
CA GLU A 80 -1.74 4.84 -11.06
C GLU A 80 -0.42 5.14 -11.78
N ALA A 81 0.20 6.31 -11.51
CA ALA A 81 1.47 6.68 -12.11
C ALA A 81 2.62 5.75 -11.70
N ALA A 82 2.54 5.12 -10.53
CA ALA A 82 3.53 4.18 -10.02
C ALA A 82 3.22 2.71 -10.38
N GLY A 83 2.12 2.43 -11.08
CA GLY A 83 1.69 1.05 -11.37
C GLY A 83 1.21 0.27 -10.13
N ILE A 84 0.71 0.98 -9.11
CA ILE A 84 0.18 0.41 -7.87
C ILE A 84 -1.35 0.28 -8.00
N GLY A 85 -1.88 -0.90 -7.67
CA GLY A 85 -3.32 -1.15 -7.63
C GLY A 85 -4.02 -0.35 -6.53
N LEU A 86 -5.34 -0.22 -6.68
CA LEU A 86 -6.20 0.47 -5.72
C LEU A 86 -7.21 -0.50 -5.12
N TYR A 87 -7.48 -0.34 -3.83
CA TYR A 87 -8.52 -1.08 -3.10
C TYR A 87 -9.35 -0.11 -2.26
N GLY A 88 -10.68 -0.25 -2.32
CA GLY A 88 -11.63 0.59 -1.59
C GLY A 88 -12.72 1.19 -2.46
#